data_AF-A0A662WHD1-F1
#
_entry.id   AF-A0A662WHD1-F1
#
_cell.length_a   1.000
_cell.length_b   1.000
_cell.length_c   1.000
_cell.angle_alpha   90.00
_cell.angle_beta   90.00
_cell.angle_gamma   90.00
#
_symmetry.space_group_name_H-M   'P 1'
#
loop_
_entity.id
_entity.type
_entity.pdbx_description
1 polymer ?
#
loop_
_entity_poly.entity_id
_entity_poly.type
_entity_poly.pdbx_seq_one_letter_code
_entity_poly.pdbx_strand_id
1 'polypeptide(L)'
;MSNISDVPQRGVVVAQTRGTSFAAACAEAQGKYEVDVIQKDGSVHTEVVEVDAVGSLGDAAARAAFMQLPGNLPTLRFIGFGVTESGIVKGGPAIVDLTELLYNCFQANPSTFTWLPYSLL
;
A
#
# COMPACT_ATOMS: atom_id res chain seq x y z
N MET A 1 9.67 -27.25 -9.46
CA MET A 1 8.48 -26.61 -8.86
C MET A 1 8.93 -26.01 -7.55
N SER A 2 8.98 -24.68 -7.44
CA SER A 2 9.31 -24.00 -6.18
C SER A 2 8.14 -24.13 -5.21
N ASN A 3 8.41 -24.52 -3.96
CA ASN A 3 7.41 -24.58 -2.91
C ASN A 3 6.82 -23.18 -2.68
N ILE A 4 5.50 -23.09 -2.51
CA ILE A 4 4.80 -21.82 -2.28
C ILE A 4 5.27 -21.11 -0.98
N SER A 5 5.89 -21.86 -0.07
CA SER A 5 6.53 -21.37 1.15
C SER A 5 7.88 -20.67 0.94
N ASP A 6 8.48 -20.74 -0.25
CA ASP A 6 9.71 -20.00 -0.60
C ASP A 6 9.41 -18.65 -1.27
N VAL A 7 8.12 -18.28 -1.39
CA VAL A 7 7.76 -16.92 -1.82
C VAL A 7 8.03 -15.98 -0.64
N PRO A 8 8.97 -15.03 -0.75
CA PRO A 8 9.23 -14.10 0.33
C PRO A 8 7.94 -13.38 0.69
N GLN A 9 7.58 -13.44 1.97
CA GLN A 9 6.39 -12.77 2.51
C GLN A 9 6.47 -11.30 2.12
N ARG A 10 5.51 -10.85 1.29
CA ARG A 10 5.42 -9.46 0.88
C ARG A 10 4.61 -8.75 1.95
N GLY A 11 5.27 -7.91 2.73
CA GLY A 11 4.61 -7.00 3.67
C GLY A 11 3.61 -6.09 2.96
N VAL A 12 2.45 -5.87 3.57
CA VAL A 12 1.42 -4.96 3.05
C VAL A 12 1.28 -3.78 3.98
N VAL A 13 1.45 -2.57 3.44
CA VAL A 13 1.14 -1.32 4.14
C VAL A 13 -0.11 -0.72 3.52
N VAL A 14 -1.10 -0.38 4.35
CA VAL A 14 -2.37 0.18 3.91
C VAL A 14 -2.50 1.63 4.35
N ALA A 15 -2.82 2.52 3.41
CA ALA A 15 -3.17 3.91 3.69
C ALA A 15 -4.60 4.21 3.26
N GLN A 16 -5.45 4.51 4.23
CA GLN A 16 -6.81 4.97 3.99
C GLN A 16 -6.76 6.43 3.53
N THR A 17 -7.24 6.72 2.32
CA THR A 17 -7.14 8.07 1.72
C THR A 17 -7.98 9.13 2.46
N ARG A 18 -9.07 8.73 3.12
CA ARG A 18 -9.95 9.61 3.91
C ARG A 18 -10.61 8.86 5.07
N GLY A 19 -10.87 9.55 6.17
CA GLY A 19 -11.46 8.94 7.39
C GLY A 19 -10.47 8.02 8.10
N THR A 20 -10.83 7.49 9.26
CA THR A 20 -9.88 6.78 10.15
C THR A 20 -10.38 5.44 10.65
N SER A 21 -11.62 5.04 10.34
CA SER A 21 -12.27 3.89 10.95
C SER A 21 -11.57 2.57 10.67
N PHE A 22 -11.09 2.33 9.45
CA PHE A 22 -10.41 1.09 9.11
C PHE A 22 -9.05 1.01 9.81
N ALA A 23 -8.27 2.10 9.76
CA ALA A 23 -6.99 2.15 10.46
C ALA A 23 -7.14 1.95 11.97
N ALA A 24 -8.17 2.54 12.58
CA ALA A 24 -8.49 2.35 14.00
C ALA A 24 -8.86 0.88 14.30
N ALA A 25 -9.74 0.28 13.52
CA ALA A 25 -10.15 -1.12 13.70
C ALA A 25 -8.95 -2.08 13.58
N CYS A 26 -8.09 -1.90 12.58
CA CYS A 26 -6.88 -2.70 12.44
C CYS A 26 -5.91 -2.47 13.60
N ALA A 27 -5.76 -1.23 14.11
CA ALA A 27 -4.92 -0.97 15.27
C ALA A 27 -5.43 -1.67 16.53
N GLU A 28 -6.74 -1.64 16.78
CA GLU A 28 -7.40 -2.37 17.87
C GLU A 28 -7.20 -3.89 17.74
N ALA A 29 -7.24 -4.40 16.50
CA ALA A 29 -7.01 -5.81 16.16
C ALA A 29 -5.53 -6.17 15.92
N GLN A 30 -4.58 -5.32 16.34
CA GLN A 30 -3.13 -5.57 16.24
C GLN A 30 -2.64 -5.86 14.82
N GLY A 31 -3.09 -5.06 13.85
CA GLY A 31 -2.73 -5.19 12.43
C GLY A 31 -3.50 -6.30 11.71
N LYS A 32 -4.59 -6.82 12.28
CA LYS A 32 -5.41 -7.88 11.68
C LYS A 32 -6.76 -7.33 11.25
N TYR A 33 -7.36 -7.95 10.24
CA TYR A 33 -8.77 -7.79 9.96
C TYR A 33 -9.37 -9.06 9.36
N GLU A 34 -10.64 -9.29 9.64
CA GLU A 34 -11.39 -10.46 9.16
C GLU A 34 -12.06 -10.15 7.82
N VAL A 35 -12.03 -11.13 6.92
CA VAL A 35 -12.68 -11.09 5.62
C VAL A 35 -13.62 -12.29 5.52
N ASP A 36 -14.92 -12.02 5.49
CA ASP A 36 -15.91 -13.04 5.23
C ASP A 36 -16.10 -13.25 3.72
N VAL A 37 -15.90 -14.48 3.28
CA VAL A 37 -16.14 -14.94 1.92
C VAL A 37 -17.42 -15.78 1.92
N ILE A 38 -18.47 -15.23 1.30
CA ILE A 38 -19.73 -15.95 1.11
C ILE A 38 -19.61 -16.83 -0.14
N GLN A 39 -19.70 -18.14 0.05
CA GLN A 39 -19.61 -19.14 -1.01
C GLN A 39 -20.95 -19.26 -1.76
N LYS A 40 -20.92 -19.89 -2.94
CA LYS A 40 -22.12 -20.07 -3.79
C LYS A 40 -23.24 -20.87 -3.10
N ASP A 41 -22.89 -21.75 -2.16
CA ASP A 41 -23.85 -22.54 -1.38
C ASP A 41 -24.40 -21.79 -0.16
N GLY A 42 -23.98 -20.52 0.04
CA GLY A 42 -24.38 -19.69 1.16
C GLY A 42 -23.55 -19.89 2.43
N SER A 43 -22.55 -20.78 2.42
CA SER A 43 -21.63 -20.91 3.55
C SER A 43 -20.71 -19.70 3.66
N VAL A 44 -20.29 -19.40 4.89
CA VAL A 44 -19.37 -18.30 5.21
C VAL A 44 -18.02 -18.89 5.56
N HIS A 45 -16.96 -18.37 4.92
CA HIS A 45 -15.59 -18.65 5.28
C HIS A 45 -14.91 -17.36 5.71
N THR A 46 -14.46 -17.28 6.96
CA THR A 46 -13.72 -16.12 7.47
C THR A 46 -12.22 -16.34 7.33
N GLU A 47 -11.55 -15.43 6.64
CA GLU A 47 -10.10 -15.36 6.53
C GLU A 47 -9.58 -14.20 7.38
N VAL A 48 -8.49 -14.42 8.13
CA VAL A 48 -7.81 -13.33 8.86
C VAL A 48 -6.64 -12.85 8.01
N VAL A 49 -6.65 -11.57 7.67
CA VAL A 49 -5.57 -10.92 6.91
C VAL A 49 -4.73 -10.07 7.86
N GLU A 50 -3.41 -10.16 7.72
CA GLU A 50 -2.42 -9.37 8.46
C GLU A 50 -1.83 -8.26 7.58
N VAL A 51 -1.70 -7.06 8.15
CA VAL A 51 -1.02 -5.92 7.53
C VAL A 51 0.15 -5.48 8.40
N ASP A 52 1.27 -5.17 7.76
CA ASP A 52 2.51 -4.75 8.44
C ASP A 52 2.35 -3.36 9.06
N ALA A 53 1.59 -2.49 8.39
CA ALA A 53 1.24 -1.18 8.88
C ALA A 53 -0.06 -0.68 8.25
N VAL A 54 -0.80 0.13 9.01
CA VAL A 54 -2.03 0.77 8.58
C VAL A 54 -2.07 2.21 9.07
N GLY A 55 -2.55 3.12 8.23
CA GLY A 55 -2.70 4.53 8.59
C GLY A 55 -3.78 5.23 7.78
N SER A 56 -4.08 6.47 8.15
CA SER A 56 -5.00 7.34 7.41
C SER A 56 -4.26 8.56 6.89
N LEU A 57 -4.44 8.88 5.61
CA LEU A 57 -3.98 10.14 5.02
C LEU A 57 -4.91 11.32 5.35
N GLY A 58 -6.09 11.04 5.91
CA GLY A 58 -6.99 12.05 6.44
C GLY A 58 -6.54 12.64 7.78
N ASP A 59 -5.60 11.98 8.47
CA ASP A 59 -4.90 12.53 9.62
C ASP A 59 -3.53 13.11 9.20
N ALA A 60 -3.25 14.34 9.60
CA ALA A 60 -2.07 15.06 9.12
C ALA A 60 -0.75 14.43 9.60
N ALA A 61 -0.71 13.91 10.83
CA ALA A 61 0.50 13.30 11.37
C ALA A 61 0.75 11.92 10.74
N ALA A 62 -0.28 11.10 10.60
CA ALA A 62 -0.20 9.81 9.93
C ALA A 62 0.14 9.97 8.44
N ARG A 63 -0.43 10.96 7.74
CA ARG A 63 -0.04 11.31 6.37
C ARG A 63 1.45 11.66 6.28
N ALA A 64 1.94 12.52 7.17
CA ALA A 64 3.34 12.92 7.18
C ALA A 64 4.27 11.72 7.38
N ALA A 65 3.94 10.82 8.31
CA ALA A 65 4.69 9.58 8.53
C ALA A 65 4.65 8.66 7.30
N PHE A 66 3.47 8.50 6.67
CA PHE A 66 3.31 7.69 5.47
C PHE A 66 4.17 8.19 4.31
N MET A 67 4.28 9.52 4.12
CA MET A 67 5.11 10.10 3.06
C MET A 67 6.61 9.88 3.25
N GLN A 68 7.06 9.48 4.44
CA GLN A 68 8.47 9.12 4.71
C GLN A 68 8.77 7.63 4.49
N LEU A 69 7.75 6.77 4.38
CA LEU A 69 7.93 5.33 4.18
C LEU A 69 8.77 4.93 2.97
N PRO A 70 8.76 5.65 1.82
CA PRO A 70 9.59 5.26 0.69
C PRO A 70 11.08 5.09 1.01
N GLY A 71 11.63 5.87 1.94
CA GLY A 71 13.02 5.71 2.41
C GLY A 71 13.28 4.40 3.17
N ASN A 72 12.24 3.81 3.74
CA ASN A 72 12.29 2.58 4.52
C ASN A 72 11.86 1.33 3.72
N LEU A 73 11.37 1.52 2.49
CA LEU A 73 10.85 0.44 1.64
C LEU A 73 11.65 0.34 0.32
N PRO A 74 12.96 0.02 0.38
CA PRO A 74 13.82 -0.02 -0.81
C PRO A 74 13.41 -1.11 -1.82
N THR A 75 12.57 -2.05 -1.40
CA THR A 75 12.03 -3.13 -2.23
C THR A 75 10.56 -2.93 -2.61
N LEU A 76 9.99 -1.73 -2.42
CA LEU A 76 8.63 -1.42 -2.87
C LEU A 76 8.53 -1.59 -4.39
N ARG A 77 7.65 -2.49 -4.83
CA ARG A 77 7.45 -2.80 -6.27
C ARG A 77 6.05 -2.50 -6.77
N PHE A 78 5.07 -2.52 -5.89
CA PHE A 78 3.65 -2.42 -6.26
C PHE A 78 2.97 -1.41 -5.35
N ILE A 79 2.16 -0.55 -5.95
CA ILE A 79 1.24 0.34 -5.23
C ILE A 79 -0.15 -0.01 -5.74
N GLY A 80 -0.96 -0.59 -4.85
CA GLY A 80 -2.39 -0.74 -5.09
C GLY A 80 -3.08 0.60 -4.83
N PHE A 81 -3.87 1.09 -5.79
CA PHE A 81 -4.60 2.34 -5.64
C PHE A 81 -6.10 2.07 -5.76
N GLY A 82 -6.72 1.79 -4.61
CA GLY A 82 -8.15 1.51 -4.48
C GLY A 82 -8.93 2.77 -4.14
N VAL A 83 -9.44 3.47 -5.15
CA VAL A 83 -10.39 4.58 -4.98
C VAL A 83 -11.56 4.39 -5.94
N THR A 84 -12.72 4.96 -5.59
CA THR A 84 -13.86 5.05 -6.51
C THR A 84 -13.55 6.02 -7.66
N GLU A 85 -14.40 6.04 -8.69
CA GLU A 85 -14.28 6.91 -9.86
C GLU A 85 -14.20 8.39 -9.43
N SER A 86 -14.96 8.77 -8.41
CA SER A 86 -14.94 10.11 -7.81
C SER A 86 -13.62 10.49 -7.12
N GLY A 87 -12.77 9.51 -6.80
CA GLY A 87 -11.43 9.72 -6.25
C GLY A 87 -10.37 10.02 -7.32
N ILE A 88 -10.63 9.66 -8.58
CA ILE A 88 -9.71 9.84 -9.71
C ILE A 88 -9.98 11.19 -10.38
N VAL A 89 -9.69 12.26 -9.65
CA VAL A 89 -9.90 13.64 -10.10
C VAL A 89 -8.57 14.36 -10.15
N LYS A 90 -8.31 15.07 -11.25
CA LYS A 90 -7.08 15.87 -11.40
C LYS A 90 -6.94 16.86 -10.25
N GLY A 91 -5.81 16.80 -9.54
CA GLY A 91 -5.54 17.65 -8.37
C GLY A 91 -6.36 17.29 -7.12
N GLY A 92 -7.14 16.20 -7.17
CA GLY A 92 -7.83 15.67 -5.99
C GLY A 92 -6.85 15.09 -4.97
N PRO A 93 -7.20 15.05 -3.67
CA PRO A 93 -6.28 14.65 -2.60
C PRO A 93 -5.60 13.30 -2.84
N ALA A 94 -6.35 12.28 -3.25
CA ALA A 94 -5.78 10.94 -3.48
C ALA A 94 -4.74 10.91 -4.62
N ILE A 95 -4.95 11.71 -5.67
CA ILE A 95 -4.00 11.82 -6.80
C ILE A 95 -2.77 12.63 -6.40
N VAL A 96 -2.95 13.69 -5.62
CA VAL A 96 -1.85 14.49 -5.07
C VAL A 96 -0.98 13.62 -4.15
N ASP A 97 -1.60 12.89 -3.21
CA ASP A 97 -0.89 12.01 -2.28
C ASP A 97 -0.14 10.89 -3.02
N LEU A 98 -0.77 10.26 -4.03
CA LEU A 98 -0.10 9.27 -4.87
C LEU A 98 1.10 9.87 -5.62
N THR A 99 0.94 11.08 -6.16
CA THR A 99 2.03 11.76 -6.89
C THR A 99 3.19 12.09 -5.96
N GLU A 100 2.91 12.58 -4.75
CA GLU A 100 3.93 12.87 -3.73
C GLU A 100 4.64 11.60 -3.27
N LEU A 101 3.91 10.51 -3.02
CA LEU A 101 4.49 9.22 -2.65
C LEU A 101 5.43 8.71 -3.75
N LEU A 102 5.01 8.75 -5.01
CA LEU A 102 5.83 8.34 -6.15
C LEU A 102 7.09 9.20 -6.29
N TYR A 103 6.96 10.51 -6.10
CA TYR A 103 8.10 11.42 -6.08
C TYR A 103 9.07 11.07 -4.96
N ASN A 104 8.57 10.79 -3.75
CA ASN A 104 9.41 10.40 -2.61
C ASN A 104 10.08 9.03 -2.85
N CYS A 105 9.43 8.10 -3.54
CA CYS A 105 10.06 6.84 -3.98
C CYS A 105 11.22 7.09 -4.94
N PHE A 106 11.03 7.98 -5.92
CA PHE A 106 12.08 8.37 -6.86
C PHE A 106 13.28 9.01 -6.15
N GLN A 107 13.02 9.93 -5.21
CA GLN A 107 14.06 10.61 -4.43
C GLN A 107 14.79 9.66 -3.47
N ALA A 108 14.10 8.68 -2.89
CA ALA A 108 14.67 7.71 -1.97
C ALA A 108 15.56 6.67 -2.67
N ASN A 109 15.30 6.38 -3.96
CA ASN A 109 16.06 5.39 -4.71
C ASN A 109 16.40 5.84 -6.15
N PRO A 110 17.23 6.90 -6.29
CA PRO A 110 17.56 7.49 -7.59
C PRO A 110 18.35 6.53 -8.50
N SER A 111 19.01 5.52 -7.92
CA SER A 111 19.85 4.53 -8.61
C SER A 111 19.07 3.49 -9.42
N THR A 112 17.77 3.35 -9.20
CA THR A 112 16.90 2.38 -9.90
C THR A 112 16.68 2.73 -11.38
N PHE A 113 17.01 3.96 -11.79
CA PHE A 113 17.02 4.41 -13.18
C PHE A 113 18.44 4.44 -13.77
N THR A 114 19.20 3.36 -13.60
CA THR A 114 20.35 3.12 -14.47
C THR A 114 19.81 2.65 -15.83
N TRP A 115 19.57 3.60 -16.72
CA TRP A 115 19.46 3.30 -18.15
C TRP A 115 20.71 2.48 -18.52
N LEU A 116 20.50 1.25 -19.02
CA LEU A 116 21.60 0.49 -19.61
C LEU A 116 22.31 1.41 -20.62
N PRO A 117 23.62 1.65 -20.48
CA PRO A 117 24.30 2.51 -21.42
C PRO A 117 24.21 1.85 -22.80
N TYR A 118 23.56 2.53 -23.74
CA TYR A 118 23.70 2.28 -25.17
C TYR A 118 25.15 2.58 -25.55
N SER A 119 26.05 1.63 -25.31
CA SER A 119 27.41 1.68 -25.82
C SER A 119 27.93 0.28 -26.09
N LEU A 120 27.20 -0.46 -26.93
CA LEU A 120 27.70 -1.56 -27.75
C LEU A 120 26.84 -1.66 -29.02
N LEU A 121 27.03 -0.72 -29.95
CA LEU A 121 26.87 -0.89 -31.40
C LEU A 121 27.86 0.04 -32.11
#